data_AF-A0A7Z2VF66-F1
#
_entry.id   AF-A0A7Z2VF66-F1
#
_cell.length_a   1.000
_cell.length_b   1.000
_cell.length_c   1.000
_cell.angle_alpha   90.00
_cell.angle_beta   90.00
_cell.angle_gamma   90.00
#
_symmetry.space_group_name_H-M   'P 1'
#
loop_
_entity.id
_entity.type
_entity.pdbx_description
1 polymer ?
#
loop_
_entity_poly.entity_id
_entity_poly.type
_entity_poly.pdbx_seq_one_letter_code
_entity_poly.pdbx_strand_id
1 'polypeptide(L)'
;MNKTLAIGTIAASVIAGSTLIGFLTTTIADRNTVQAKQIVMQEIQHQAKLPKPNLNVGIATNNDSFRNVAAYKQSLIFDLQGEARVFEGTYNYAIKQGRKIIASGFGTASMGGPEWGEVNQKIAVPVKKLSGHDPLTIELYEIDQESGKQVRKVNIPLTLGTSSAKSENESFRNMKIAPASLKYSIKGEARMFEGTYNYVVKQGEKEITTGFGTASIGAPDWGKVNQTITIPTAKLNGDQPLTLELFSLDQESGEAVDKLTFDLA
;
A
#
# COMPACT_ATOMS: atom_id res chain seq x y z
N MET A 1 14.66 73.17 3.73
CA MET A 1 16.13 73.10 3.78
C MET A 1 16.58 72.10 2.72
N ASN A 2 17.22 72.61 1.65
CA ASN A 2 17.66 71.87 0.46
C ASN A 2 18.99 71.15 0.68
N LYS A 3 19.15 69.95 0.08
CA LYS A 3 20.32 69.40 -0.66
C LYS A 3 19.75 68.23 -1.52
N THR A 4 19.70 68.13 -2.87
CA THR A 4 20.70 68.17 -3.98
C THR A 4 21.94 67.31 -3.68
N LEU A 5 22.52 66.42 -4.52
CA LEU A 5 22.57 66.11 -5.97
C LEU A 5 23.23 64.68 -6.07
N ALA A 6 22.98 63.78 -7.02
CA ALA A 6 23.73 63.56 -8.29
C ALA A 6 23.19 62.25 -8.94
N ILE A 7 22.63 62.23 -10.15
CA ILE A 7 23.22 62.23 -11.51
C ILE A 7 24.15 61.03 -11.79
N GLY A 8 23.71 60.19 -12.74
CA GLY A 8 24.49 59.13 -13.38
C GLY A 8 23.77 58.64 -14.64
N THR A 9 23.79 59.46 -15.69
CA THR A 9 23.30 59.20 -17.05
C THR A 9 24.28 58.29 -17.80
N ILE A 10 23.78 57.31 -18.57
CA ILE A 10 24.47 56.87 -19.81
C ILE A 10 23.44 56.82 -20.94
N ALA A 11 23.80 57.53 -22.01
CA ALA A 11 23.13 57.65 -23.30
C ALA A 11 23.02 56.29 -24.02
N ALA A 12 21.85 55.91 -24.52
CA ALA A 12 21.31 56.14 -25.86
C ALA A 12 21.91 55.26 -26.97
N SER A 13 21.05 54.47 -27.62
CA SER A 13 20.96 54.43 -29.08
C SER A 13 19.59 53.88 -29.51
N VAL A 14 18.94 54.65 -30.38
CA VAL A 14 17.65 54.40 -31.03
C VAL A 14 17.95 54.05 -32.48
N ILE A 15 17.48 52.91 -32.98
CA ILE A 15 17.24 52.63 -34.42
C ILE A 15 16.10 51.58 -34.45
N ALA A 16 14.83 51.97 -34.62
CA ALA A 16 14.10 52.25 -35.87
C ALA A 16 13.39 51.02 -36.49
N GLY A 17 12.09 51.20 -36.77
CA GLY A 17 11.26 50.37 -37.65
C GLY A 17 10.74 49.07 -37.01
N SER A 18 9.46 48.68 -37.08
CA SER A 18 8.36 49.14 -37.91
C SER A 18 7.05 48.75 -37.23
N THR A 19 6.05 49.60 -37.41
CA THR A 19 4.67 49.39 -37.01
C THR A 19 4.08 48.14 -37.66
N LEU A 20 3.45 47.27 -36.87
CA LEU A 20 2.28 46.53 -37.32
C LEU A 20 1.20 46.60 -36.24
N ILE A 21 0.16 47.35 -36.56
CA ILE A 21 -1.10 47.40 -35.81
C ILE A 21 -1.86 46.12 -36.14
N GLY A 22 -2.20 45.36 -35.11
CA GLY A 22 -3.17 44.27 -35.17
C GLY A 22 -3.88 44.18 -33.82
N PHE A 23 -5.01 44.87 -33.71
CA PHE A 23 -5.91 44.75 -32.56
C PHE A 23 -6.61 43.39 -32.60
N LEU A 24 -6.44 42.56 -31.57
CA LEU A 24 -7.51 41.69 -31.08
C LEU A 24 -7.41 41.57 -29.55
N THR A 25 -8.54 41.87 -28.92
CA THR A 25 -8.80 41.89 -27.49
C THR A 25 -8.89 40.47 -26.93
N THR A 26 -8.12 40.15 -25.89
CA THR A 26 -8.51 39.06 -24.97
C THR A 26 -8.22 39.44 -23.52
N THR A 27 -9.26 39.20 -22.74
CA THR A 27 -9.51 39.63 -21.36
C THR A 27 -8.53 39.01 -20.36
N ILE A 28 -8.17 39.77 -19.33
CA ILE A 28 -7.26 39.40 -18.22
C ILE A 28 -7.81 38.26 -17.33
N ALA A 29 -9.02 37.74 -17.61
CA ALA A 29 -9.64 36.67 -16.83
C ALA A 29 -9.11 35.25 -17.14
N ASP A 30 -8.46 35.03 -18.30
CA ASP A 30 -8.01 33.68 -18.71
C ASP A 30 -6.57 33.33 -18.28
N ARG A 31 -5.77 34.31 -17.85
CA ARG A 31 -4.40 34.02 -17.37
C ARG A 31 -4.41 33.40 -15.98
N ASN A 32 -5.35 33.78 -15.11
CA ASN A 32 -5.40 33.25 -13.74
C ASN A 32 -5.88 31.79 -13.69
N THR A 33 -6.78 31.37 -14.58
CA THR A 33 -7.27 29.99 -14.66
C THR A 33 -6.22 29.07 -15.31
N VAL A 34 -5.53 29.52 -16.36
CA VAL A 34 -4.42 28.76 -16.97
C VAL A 34 -3.24 28.66 -16.01
N GLN A 35 -2.89 29.74 -15.30
CA GLN A 35 -1.80 29.73 -14.32
C GLN A 35 -2.16 28.92 -13.06
N ALA A 36 -3.40 28.93 -12.57
CA ALA A 36 -3.85 28.07 -11.47
C ALA A 36 -3.87 26.58 -11.88
N LYS A 37 -4.30 26.26 -13.11
CA LYS A 37 -4.29 24.88 -13.62
C LYS A 37 -2.85 24.39 -13.81
N GLN A 38 -1.93 25.27 -14.20
CA GLN A 38 -0.51 24.98 -14.37
C GLN A 38 0.23 24.89 -13.03
N ILE A 39 -0.15 25.67 -12.01
CA ILE A 39 0.35 25.56 -10.63
C ILE A 39 -0.13 24.25 -10.01
N VAL A 40 -1.40 23.85 -10.20
CA VAL A 40 -1.91 22.54 -9.73
C VAL A 40 -1.22 21.38 -10.48
N MET A 41 -0.97 21.49 -11.79
CA MET A 41 -0.18 20.48 -12.52
C MET A 41 1.29 20.44 -12.08
N GLN A 42 1.91 21.58 -11.73
CA GLN A 42 3.27 21.65 -11.23
C GLN A 42 3.40 21.18 -9.77
N GLU A 43 2.40 21.38 -8.92
CA GLU A 43 2.36 20.78 -7.57
C GLU A 43 2.12 19.26 -7.62
N ILE A 44 1.30 18.77 -8.55
CA ILE A 44 1.17 17.32 -8.80
C ILE A 44 2.51 16.74 -9.31
N GLN A 45 3.26 17.48 -10.14
CA GLN A 45 4.59 17.06 -10.61
C GLN A 45 5.69 17.20 -9.53
N HIS A 46 5.63 18.18 -8.62
CA HIS A 46 6.60 18.34 -7.53
C HIS A 46 6.37 17.41 -6.33
N GLN A 47 5.17 16.84 -6.16
CA GLN A 47 4.95 15.72 -5.23
C GLN A 47 5.47 14.36 -5.74
N ALA A 48 6.16 14.33 -6.88
CA ALA A 48 6.84 13.14 -7.41
C ALA A 48 8.34 13.05 -7.04
N LYS A 49 8.79 13.72 -5.96
CA LYS A 49 10.19 13.63 -5.49
C LYS A 49 10.35 13.28 -4.01
N LEU A 50 9.49 12.42 -3.51
CA LEU A 50 9.84 11.46 -2.44
C LEU A 50 10.06 10.11 -3.12
N PRO A 51 11.04 9.28 -2.71
CA PRO A 51 11.13 7.92 -3.20
C PRO A 51 9.86 7.18 -2.74
N LYS A 52 8.84 7.15 -3.60
CA LYS A 52 7.68 6.29 -3.43
C LYS A 52 8.24 4.87 -3.52
N PRO A 53 8.10 4.05 -2.47
CA PRO A 53 8.43 2.65 -2.62
C PRO A 53 7.57 2.14 -3.77
N ASN A 54 8.16 1.34 -4.67
CA ASN A 54 7.42 0.57 -5.66
C ASN A 54 6.46 -0.36 -4.90
N LEU A 55 5.30 0.16 -4.49
CA LEU A 55 4.15 -0.63 -4.15
C LEU A 55 3.59 -1.08 -5.49
N ASN A 56 3.41 -2.38 -5.66
CA ASN A 56 2.61 -2.96 -6.73
C ASN A 56 1.29 -2.18 -6.87
N VAL A 57 1.21 -1.33 -7.90
CA VAL A 57 0.02 -0.53 -8.25
C VAL A 57 -0.66 -1.23 -9.42
N GLY A 58 -1.82 -1.82 -9.19
CA GLY A 58 -2.74 -2.11 -10.29
C GLY A 58 -3.42 -0.80 -10.69
N ILE A 59 -3.23 -0.34 -11.93
CA ILE A 59 -3.90 0.85 -12.49
C ILE A 59 -4.88 0.36 -13.55
N ALA A 60 -6.17 0.65 -13.36
CA ALA A 60 -7.22 0.33 -14.31
C ALA A 60 -7.52 1.52 -15.22
N THR A 61 -8.00 1.26 -16.44
CA THR A 61 -8.57 2.30 -17.32
C THR A 61 -9.95 2.70 -16.83
N ASN A 62 -10.16 4.00 -16.56
CA ASN A 62 -11.44 4.57 -16.11
C ASN A 62 -12.63 4.15 -16.99
N ASN A 63 -13.83 4.10 -16.40
CA ASN A 63 -15.11 3.97 -17.11
C ASN A 63 -16.13 5.01 -16.58
N ASP A 64 -17.39 4.91 -17.01
CA ASP A 64 -18.45 5.87 -16.64
C ASP A 64 -18.81 5.87 -15.14
N SER A 65 -18.44 4.80 -14.44
CA SER A 65 -18.85 4.53 -13.07
C SER A 65 -17.68 4.49 -12.09
N PHE A 66 -16.45 4.29 -12.58
CA PHE A 66 -15.23 4.19 -11.79
C PHE A 66 -14.11 4.98 -12.44
N ARG A 67 -13.42 5.80 -11.64
CA ARG A 67 -12.23 6.53 -12.11
C ARG A 67 -11.18 6.63 -11.02
N ASN A 68 -9.93 6.85 -11.44
CA ASN A 68 -8.80 7.05 -10.54
C ASN A 68 -8.63 5.89 -9.53
N VAL A 69 -9.03 4.68 -9.92
CA VAL A 69 -8.98 3.50 -9.07
C VAL A 69 -7.58 2.90 -9.10
N ALA A 70 -7.04 2.68 -7.92
CA ALA A 70 -5.77 2.02 -7.71
C ALA A 70 -5.86 1.05 -6.53
N ALA A 71 -5.18 -0.09 -6.66
CA ALA A 71 -4.98 -1.03 -5.58
C ALA A 71 -3.54 -1.04 -5.10
N TYR A 72 -3.41 -1.05 -3.78
CA TYR A 72 -2.11 -1.03 -3.10
C TYR A 72 -2.01 -2.23 -2.17
N LYS A 73 -1.05 -3.12 -2.42
CA LYS A 73 -0.70 -4.20 -1.50
C LYS A 73 -0.15 -3.61 -0.20
N GLN A 74 -0.87 -3.80 0.90
CA GLN A 74 -0.53 -3.18 2.19
C GLN A 74 0.37 -4.07 3.04
N SER A 75 -0.05 -5.33 3.24
CA SER A 75 0.63 -6.26 4.13
C SER A 75 0.41 -7.70 3.74
N LEU A 76 1.41 -8.53 4.04
CA LEU A 76 1.30 -9.98 4.09
C LEU A 76 1.14 -10.40 5.55
N ILE A 77 0.10 -11.18 5.85
CA ILE A 77 -0.18 -11.69 7.19
C ILE A 77 0.30 -13.14 7.28
N PHE A 78 1.04 -13.46 8.32
CA PHE A 78 1.51 -14.81 8.62
C PHE A 78 0.93 -15.32 9.94
N ASP A 79 0.64 -16.62 9.97
CA ASP A 79 0.32 -17.36 11.18
C ASP A 79 1.57 -18.13 11.61
N LEU A 80 2.13 -17.76 12.77
CA LEU A 80 3.23 -18.44 13.44
C LEU A 80 2.64 -19.39 14.47
N GLN A 81 3.03 -20.66 14.39
CA GLN A 81 2.64 -21.72 15.30
C GLN A 81 3.86 -22.51 15.76
N GLY A 82 3.78 -23.11 16.94
CA GLY A 82 4.81 -24.01 17.46
C GLY A 82 4.77 -24.08 18.96
N GLU A 83 5.89 -24.41 19.58
CA GLU A 83 6.01 -24.48 21.04
C GLU A 83 7.24 -23.72 21.50
N ALA A 84 7.09 -23.01 22.61
CA ALA A 84 8.16 -22.28 23.25
C ALA A 84 8.27 -22.65 24.73
N ARG A 85 9.50 -22.84 25.20
CA ARG A 85 9.86 -23.01 26.61
C ARG A 85 10.79 -21.88 26.97
N VAL A 86 10.20 -20.76 27.34
CA VAL A 86 10.89 -19.48 27.57
C VAL A 86 10.47 -18.91 28.92
N PHE A 87 11.31 -18.08 29.54
CA PHE A 87 11.00 -17.52 30.86
C PHE A 87 9.68 -16.74 30.81
N GLU A 88 8.75 -17.07 31.74
CA GLU A 88 7.38 -16.51 31.81
C GLU A 88 6.57 -16.60 30.49
N GLY A 89 6.96 -17.51 29.59
CA GLY A 89 6.29 -17.70 28.29
C GLY A 89 6.56 -16.58 27.29
N THR A 90 7.36 -15.57 27.64
CA THR A 90 7.61 -14.42 26.77
C THR A 90 8.72 -14.69 25.77
N TYR A 91 8.39 -14.62 24.48
CA TYR A 91 9.35 -14.70 23.38
C TYR A 91 9.31 -13.41 22.55
N ASN A 92 10.42 -13.13 21.86
CA ASN A 92 10.55 -11.99 20.98
C ASN A 92 10.72 -12.45 19.53
N TYR A 93 10.33 -11.60 18.59
CA TYR A 93 10.52 -11.85 17.17
C TYR A 93 11.00 -10.61 16.42
N ALA A 94 11.76 -10.85 15.35
CA ALA A 94 12.14 -9.85 14.37
C ALA A 94 12.00 -10.42 12.95
N ILE A 95 11.19 -9.77 12.13
CA ILE A 95 11.12 -10.01 10.70
C ILE A 95 12.23 -9.22 10.03
N LYS A 96 13.14 -9.93 9.37
CA LYS A 96 14.30 -9.37 8.70
C LYS A 96 14.22 -9.58 7.19
N GLN A 97 14.73 -8.61 6.45
CA GLN A 97 15.04 -8.71 5.04
C GLN A 97 16.52 -8.34 4.88
N GLY A 98 17.37 -9.35 4.67
CA GLY A 98 18.82 -9.17 4.81
C GLY A 98 19.17 -8.64 6.21
N ARG A 99 19.83 -7.47 6.27
CA ARG A 99 20.21 -6.80 7.53
C ARG A 99 19.12 -5.89 8.12
N LYS A 100 18.04 -5.64 7.37
CA LYS A 100 17.00 -4.67 7.75
C LYS A 100 15.90 -5.35 8.56
N ILE A 101 15.50 -4.75 9.68
CA ILE A 101 14.33 -5.17 10.44
C ILE A 101 13.08 -4.51 9.83
N ILE A 102 12.14 -5.33 9.39
CA ILE A 102 10.88 -4.93 8.75
C ILE A 102 9.79 -4.75 9.81
N ALA A 103 9.67 -5.71 10.71
CA ALA A 103 8.73 -5.72 11.83
C ALA A 103 9.37 -6.44 13.01
N SER A 104 8.96 -6.13 14.22
CA SER A 104 9.41 -6.80 15.43
C SER A 104 8.34 -6.69 16.50
N GLY A 105 8.40 -7.56 17.48
CA GLY A 105 7.49 -7.55 18.61
C GLY A 105 7.81 -8.70 19.54
N PHE A 106 6.86 -8.98 20.42
CA PHE A 106 6.91 -10.10 21.34
C PHE A 106 5.55 -10.80 21.36
N GLY A 107 5.53 -11.99 21.92
CA GLY A 107 4.32 -12.73 22.21
C GLY A 107 4.50 -13.56 23.47
N THR A 108 3.40 -14.15 23.92
CA THR A 108 3.37 -15.01 25.09
C THR A 108 2.89 -16.40 24.67
N ALA A 109 3.68 -17.42 24.97
CA ALA A 109 3.28 -18.80 24.83
C ALA A 109 2.23 -19.16 25.89
N SER A 110 1.44 -20.22 25.67
CA SER A 110 0.37 -20.59 26.61
C SER A 110 0.88 -20.98 28.01
N MET A 111 2.18 -21.30 28.13
CA MET A 111 2.88 -21.60 29.37
C MET A 111 4.28 -20.99 29.34
N GLY A 112 4.83 -20.70 30.52
CA GLY A 112 6.25 -20.38 30.69
C GLY A 112 7.09 -21.61 31.01
N GLY A 113 8.41 -21.50 30.84
CA GLY A 113 9.34 -22.53 31.25
C GLY A 113 9.23 -22.83 32.76
N PRO A 114 9.44 -24.09 33.20
CA PRO A 114 10.06 -25.19 32.46
C PRO A 114 9.16 -25.95 31.49
N GLU A 115 7.86 -25.69 31.47
CA GLU A 115 6.93 -26.33 30.55
C GLU A 115 7.01 -25.75 29.13
N TRP A 116 6.58 -26.54 28.15
CA TRP A 116 6.39 -26.06 26.78
C TRP A 116 5.02 -25.42 26.66
N GLY A 117 4.98 -24.15 26.27
CA GLY A 117 3.76 -23.42 25.94
C GLY A 117 3.53 -23.38 24.43
N GLU A 118 2.27 -23.42 24.01
CA GLU A 118 1.88 -23.24 22.62
C GLU A 118 2.09 -21.79 22.17
N VAL A 119 2.65 -21.63 20.98
CA VAL A 119 2.78 -20.36 20.28
C VAL A 119 1.70 -20.29 19.21
N ASN A 120 0.89 -19.23 19.24
CA ASN A 120 -0.09 -18.92 18.21
C ASN A 120 -0.10 -17.40 17.98
N GLN A 121 0.60 -16.93 16.95
CA GLN A 121 0.79 -15.49 16.71
C GLN A 121 0.49 -15.11 15.26
N LYS A 122 -0.32 -14.06 15.08
CA LYS A 122 -0.48 -13.41 13.77
C LYS A 122 0.53 -12.29 13.62
N ILE A 123 1.25 -12.26 12.50
CA ILE A 123 2.29 -11.27 12.23
C ILE A 123 1.98 -10.56 10.92
N ALA A 124 1.87 -9.23 10.96
CA ALA A 124 1.68 -8.40 9.78
C ALA A 124 3.03 -7.87 9.28
N VAL A 125 3.39 -8.21 8.04
CA VAL A 125 4.57 -7.71 7.34
C VAL A 125 4.14 -6.59 6.40
N PRO A 126 4.43 -5.31 6.70
CA PRO A 126 4.03 -4.19 5.86
C PRO A 126 4.88 -4.13 4.59
N VAL A 127 4.25 -4.22 3.42
CA VAL A 127 4.93 -4.27 2.11
C VAL A 127 5.72 -2.99 1.83
N LYS A 128 5.24 -1.84 2.30
CA LYS A 128 5.95 -0.54 2.17
C LYS A 128 7.35 -0.51 2.78
N LYS A 129 7.66 -1.41 3.71
CA LYS A 129 8.98 -1.50 4.36
C LYS A 129 9.91 -2.49 3.65
N LEU A 130 9.38 -3.33 2.77
CA LEU A 130 10.16 -4.26 1.96
C LEU A 130 10.98 -3.47 0.94
N SER A 131 12.22 -3.91 0.71
CA SER A 131 13.16 -3.28 -0.20
C SER A 131 14.12 -4.32 -0.76
N GLY A 132 14.31 -4.33 -2.08
CA GLY A 132 15.23 -5.25 -2.75
C GLY A 132 14.70 -6.68 -2.86
N HIS A 133 15.59 -7.59 -3.22
CA HIS A 133 15.29 -9.00 -3.51
C HIS A 133 15.74 -9.96 -2.39
N ASP A 134 16.23 -9.44 -1.27
CA ASP A 134 16.67 -10.28 -0.15
C ASP A 134 15.46 -11.09 0.39
N PRO A 135 15.69 -12.36 0.79
CA PRO A 135 14.64 -13.19 1.34
C PRO A 135 14.19 -12.66 2.71
N LEU A 136 12.91 -12.86 3.01
CA LEU A 136 12.35 -12.57 4.33
C LEU A 136 12.62 -13.72 5.28
N THR A 137 12.94 -13.41 6.54
CA THR A 137 13.16 -14.38 7.61
C THR A 137 12.56 -13.84 8.90
N ILE A 138 11.90 -14.69 9.69
CA ILE A 138 11.60 -14.40 11.09
C ILE A 138 12.71 -14.99 11.96
N GLU A 139 13.28 -14.15 12.83
CA GLU A 139 14.14 -14.58 13.92
C GLU A 139 13.32 -14.54 15.22
N LEU A 140 13.16 -15.68 15.88
CA LEU A 140 12.60 -15.78 17.23
C LEU A 140 13.74 -15.89 18.22
N TYR A 141 13.60 -15.27 19.38
CA TYR A 141 14.64 -15.25 20.41
C TYR A 141 14.07 -14.92 21.78
N GLU A 142 14.87 -15.15 22.80
CA GLU A 142 14.63 -14.66 24.15
C GLU A 142 15.54 -13.47 24.45
N ILE A 143 15.08 -12.58 25.33
CA ILE A 143 15.93 -11.56 25.92
C ILE A 143 16.36 -12.08 27.28
N ASP A 144 17.67 -12.23 27.45
CA ASP A 144 18.29 -12.53 28.73
C ASP A 144 18.03 -11.35 29.68
N GLN A 145 17.35 -11.60 30.80
CA GLN A 145 16.87 -10.53 31.69
C GLN A 145 18.00 -9.85 32.46
N GLU A 146 19.14 -10.53 32.63
CA GLU A 146 20.31 -9.97 33.32
C GLU A 146 21.14 -9.08 32.39
N SER A 147 21.46 -9.56 31.19
CA SER A 147 22.36 -8.87 30.25
C SER A 147 21.65 -8.06 29.17
N GLY A 148 20.33 -8.24 28.99
CA GLY A 148 19.54 -7.66 27.90
C GLY A 148 19.85 -8.23 26.51
N LYS A 149 20.68 -9.27 26.42
CA LYS A 149 21.13 -9.84 25.14
C LYS A 149 20.09 -10.78 24.55
N GLN A 150 20.04 -10.84 23.22
CA GLN A 150 19.25 -11.84 22.51
C GLN A 150 19.93 -13.20 22.56
N VAL A 151 19.24 -14.20 23.11
CA VAL A 151 19.73 -15.57 23.27
C VAL A 151 18.78 -16.57 22.61
N ARG A 152 19.24 -17.82 22.43
CA ARG A 152 18.42 -18.98 21.99
C ARG A 152 17.64 -18.69 20.72
N LYS A 153 18.32 -18.15 19.72
CA LYS A 153 17.72 -17.70 18.46
C LYS A 153 17.34 -18.87 17.55
N VAL A 154 16.21 -18.76 16.87
CA VAL A 154 15.85 -19.61 15.72
C VAL A 154 15.44 -18.75 14.54
N ASN A 155 15.79 -19.17 13.32
CA ASN A 155 15.49 -18.46 12.09
C ASN A 155 14.61 -19.31 11.18
N ILE A 156 13.50 -18.72 10.70
CA ILE A 156 12.54 -19.37 9.82
C ILE A 156 12.36 -18.51 8.56
N PRO A 157 12.61 -19.04 7.36
CA PRO A 157 12.35 -18.29 6.14
C PRO A 157 10.85 -18.01 6.01
N LEU A 158 10.49 -16.84 5.48
CA LEU A 158 9.10 -16.51 5.15
C LEU A 158 8.92 -16.67 3.64
N THR A 159 8.07 -17.60 3.24
CA THR A 159 7.72 -17.83 1.83
C THR A 159 6.21 -17.77 1.65
N LEU A 160 5.74 -17.85 0.40
CA LEU A 160 4.30 -17.99 0.10
C LEU A 160 3.76 -19.41 0.37
N GLY A 161 4.63 -20.35 0.75
CA GLY A 161 4.26 -21.66 1.29
C GLY A 161 4.50 -21.76 2.79
N THR A 162 4.06 -22.87 3.37
CA THR A 162 4.37 -23.20 4.77
C THR A 162 5.87 -23.40 4.92
N SER A 163 6.46 -22.68 5.86
CA SER A 163 7.89 -22.75 6.17
C SER A 163 8.07 -23.21 7.61
N SER A 164 9.07 -24.04 7.86
CA SER A 164 9.41 -24.55 9.19
C SER A 164 10.79 -24.08 9.60
N ALA A 165 11.05 -24.01 10.91
CA ALA A 165 12.36 -23.64 11.40
C ALA A 165 13.45 -24.54 10.81
N LYS A 166 14.56 -23.91 10.38
CA LYS A 166 15.71 -24.65 9.86
C LYS A 166 16.41 -25.48 10.96
N SER A 167 16.18 -25.14 12.22
CA SER A 167 16.71 -25.82 13.41
C SER A 167 15.83 -25.50 14.63
N GLU A 168 15.58 -26.49 15.48
CA GLU A 168 14.99 -26.33 16.80
C GLU A 168 16.08 -26.10 17.86
N ASN A 169 15.71 -25.59 19.03
CA ASN A 169 16.63 -25.44 20.15
C ASN A 169 15.94 -25.68 21.51
N GLU A 170 16.64 -25.41 22.60
CA GLU A 170 16.12 -25.65 23.96
C GLU A 170 14.89 -24.80 24.35
N SER A 171 14.58 -23.77 23.56
CA SER A 171 13.51 -22.81 23.80
C SER A 171 12.42 -22.83 22.76
N PHE A 172 12.69 -23.28 21.54
CA PHE A 172 11.76 -23.24 20.43
C PHE A 172 11.78 -24.56 19.66
N ARG A 173 10.62 -25.18 19.50
CA ARG A 173 10.45 -26.41 18.73
C ARG A 173 9.14 -26.41 17.95
N ASN A 174 9.03 -27.27 16.95
CA ASN A 174 7.85 -27.43 16.11
C ASN A 174 7.38 -26.12 15.44
N MET A 175 8.30 -25.16 15.26
CA MET A 175 7.96 -23.84 14.75
C MET A 175 7.65 -23.90 13.26
N LYS A 176 6.44 -23.44 12.91
CA LYS A 176 5.90 -23.35 11.56
C LYS A 176 5.34 -21.96 11.35
N ILE A 177 5.55 -21.42 10.17
CA ILE A 177 4.96 -20.16 9.75
C ILE A 177 4.38 -20.31 8.36
N ALA A 178 3.12 -19.92 8.21
CA ALA A 178 2.42 -19.98 6.94
C ALA A 178 1.80 -18.61 6.63
N PRO A 179 1.79 -18.17 5.36
CA PRO A 179 1.04 -16.99 4.99
C PRO A 179 -0.46 -17.29 5.14
N ALA A 180 -1.19 -16.38 5.79
CA ALA A 180 -2.61 -16.52 6.08
C ALA A 180 -3.48 -15.65 5.16
N SER A 181 -3.04 -14.43 4.86
CA SER A 181 -3.77 -13.54 3.95
C SER A 181 -2.91 -12.41 3.38
N LEU A 182 -3.37 -11.87 2.25
CA LEU A 182 -2.90 -10.62 1.66
C LEU A 182 -3.92 -9.51 1.92
N LYS A 183 -3.46 -8.32 2.31
CA LYS A 183 -4.33 -7.14 2.43
C LYS A 183 -4.03 -6.13 1.35
N TYR A 184 -5.07 -5.70 0.63
CA TYR A 184 -5.03 -4.64 -0.36
C TYR A 184 -5.91 -3.47 0.08
N SER A 185 -5.45 -2.25 -0.17
CA SER A 185 -6.28 -1.04 -0.09
C SER A 185 -6.61 -0.56 -1.49
N ILE A 186 -7.90 -0.45 -1.77
CA ILE A 186 -8.44 0.06 -3.02
C ILE A 186 -8.90 1.48 -2.77
N LYS A 187 -8.39 2.40 -3.57
CA LYS A 187 -8.75 3.82 -3.50
C LYS A 187 -9.11 4.33 -4.88
N GLY A 188 -10.09 5.20 -4.95
CA GLY A 188 -10.48 5.84 -6.20
C GLY A 188 -11.78 6.60 -6.03
N GLU A 189 -12.51 6.73 -7.12
CA GLU A 189 -13.82 7.37 -7.13
C GLU A 189 -14.82 6.49 -7.88
N ALA A 190 -16.06 6.47 -7.40
CA ALA A 190 -17.17 5.79 -8.05
C ALA A 190 -18.38 6.72 -8.14
N ARG A 191 -19.15 6.58 -9.22
CA ARG A 191 -20.42 7.27 -9.45
C ARG A 191 -21.49 6.22 -9.70
N MET A 192 -22.14 5.78 -8.61
CA MET A 192 -23.11 4.69 -8.62
C MET A 192 -24.39 5.14 -7.92
N PHE A 193 -25.54 4.57 -8.26
CA PHE A 193 -26.77 4.78 -7.49
C PHE A 193 -26.54 4.38 -6.03
N GLU A 194 -26.87 5.28 -5.09
CA GLU A 194 -26.58 5.16 -3.65
C GLU A 194 -25.09 4.96 -3.28
N GLY A 195 -24.18 5.09 -4.24
CA GLY A 195 -22.74 4.90 -4.04
C GLY A 195 -22.33 3.44 -3.86
N THR A 196 -23.24 2.48 -3.98
CA THR A 196 -22.95 1.05 -3.75
C THR A 196 -22.24 0.44 -4.95
N TYR A 197 -21.14 -0.26 -4.69
CA TYR A 197 -20.40 -1.05 -5.68
C TYR A 197 -20.10 -2.43 -5.10
N ASN A 198 -19.91 -3.40 -5.99
CA ASN A 198 -19.54 -4.77 -5.68
C ASN A 198 -18.12 -5.03 -6.14
N TYR A 199 -17.51 -6.06 -5.57
CA TYR A 199 -16.21 -6.53 -6.01
C TYR A 199 -16.11 -8.05 -6.00
N VAL A 200 -15.27 -8.55 -6.89
CA VAL A 200 -14.79 -9.94 -6.88
C VAL A 200 -13.30 -9.95 -7.15
N VAL A 201 -12.56 -10.71 -6.35
CA VAL A 201 -11.17 -11.07 -6.63
C VAL A 201 -11.15 -12.48 -7.19
N LYS A 202 -10.52 -12.65 -8.35
CA LYS A 202 -10.37 -13.93 -9.04
C LYS A 202 -8.92 -14.32 -9.18
N GLN A 203 -8.68 -15.61 -9.36
CA GLN A 203 -7.41 -16.17 -9.82
C GLN A 203 -7.70 -17.10 -11.00
N GLY A 204 -7.48 -16.60 -12.22
CA GLY A 204 -8.12 -17.18 -13.41
C GLY A 204 -9.64 -17.13 -13.29
N GLU A 205 -10.32 -18.24 -13.57
CA GLU A 205 -11.79 -18.36 -13.46
C GLU A 205 -12.30 -18.53 -12.01
N LYS A 206 -11.39 -18.77 -11.06
CA LYS A 206 -11.78 -19.09 -9.68
C LYS A 206 -12.02 -17.81 -8.87
N GLU A 207 -13.21 -17.66 -8.31
CA GLU A 207 -13.49 -16.61 -7.33
C GLU A 207 -12.81 -16.92 -5.99
N ILE A 208 -12.01 -15.96 -5.51
CA ILE A 208 -11.25 -16.06 -4.27
C ILE A 208 -12.04 -15.41 -3.13
N THR A 209 -12.51 -14.18 -3.36
CA THR A 209 -13.34 -13.45 -2.41
C THR A 209 -14.23 -12.46 -3.14
N THR A 210 -15.43 -12.25 -2.61
CA THR A 210 -16.41 -11.26 -3.09
C THR A 210 -16.79 -10.31 -1.98
N GLY A 211 -17.51 -9.25 -2.31
CA GLY A 211 -18.12 -8.35 -1.35
C GLY A 211 -18.66 -7.10 -2.02
N PHE A 212 -18.97 -6.11 -1.19
CA PHE A 212 -19.45 -4.81 -1.64
C PHE A 212 -18.87 -3.70 -0.76
N GLY A 213 -18.98 -2.48 -1.24
CA GLY A 213 -18.64 -1.28 -0.50
C GLY A 213 -19.53 -0.11 -0.91
N THR A 214 -19.41 0.98 -0.18
CA THR A 214 -20.16 2.21 -0.43
C THR A 214 -19.18 3.36 -0.62
N ALA A 215 -19.32 4.08 -1.71
CA ALA A 215 -18.59 5.30 -1.97
C ALA A 215 -19.07 6.41 -1.02
N SER A 216 -18.25 7.43 -0.79
CA SER A 216 -18.60 8.48 0.18
C SER A 216 -19.86 9.29 -0.17
N ILE A 217 -20.29 9.27 -1.42
CA ILE A 217 -21.53 9.87 -1.92
C ILE A 217 -22.03 9.06 -3.13
N GLY A 218 -23.34 9.02 -3.34
CA GLY A 218 -23.94 8.40 -4.52
C GLY A 218 -24.01 9.33 -5.73
N ALA A 219 -24.36 8.76 -6.88
CA ALA A 219 -24.62 9.48 -8.12
C ALA A 219 -25.68 10.58 -7.92
N PRO A 220 -25.62 11.71 -8.66
CA PRO A 220 -24.78 11.94 -9.85
C PRO A 220 -23.33 12.31 -9.52
N ASP A 221 -23.00 12.58 -8.26
CA ASP A 221 -21.66 12.98 -7.84
C ASP A 221 -20.70 11.79 -7.74
N TRP A 222 -19.40 12.10 -7.79
CA TRP A 222 -18.33 11.11 -7.61
C TRP A 222 -18.02 10.95 -6.12
N GLY A 223 -18.27 9.77 -5.58
CA GLY A 223 -17.91 9.39 -4.22
C GLY A 223 -16.54 8.74 -4.13
N LYS A 224 -15.84 8.99 -3.03
CA LYS A 224 -14.53 8.37 -2.74
C LYS A 224 -14.72 6.90 -2.39
N VAL A 225 -13.94 6.05 -3.05
CA VAL A 225 -13.78 4.63 -2.73
C VAL A 225 -12.59 4.48 -1.78
N ASN A 226 -12.80 3.81 -0.65
CA ASN A 226 -11.76 3.42 0.30
C ASN A 226 -12.05 2.00 0.82
N GLN A 227 -11.78 0.99 0.01
CA GLN A 227 -12.03 -0.41 0.38
C GLN A 227 -10.75 -1.07 0.88
N THR A 228 -10.88 -1.94 1.88
CA THR A 228 -9.82 -2.90 2.23
C THR A 228 -10.30 -4.30 1.87
N ILE A 229 -9.51 -5.01 1.06
CA ILE A 229 -9.80 -6.39 0.65
C ILE A 229 -8.77 -7.29 1.31
N THR A 230 -9.24 -8.33 2.01
CA THR A 230 -8.40 -9.38 2.58
C THR A 230 -8.57 -10.64 1.75
N ILE A 231 -7.49 -11.09 1.13
CA ILE A 231 -7.46 -12.27 0.26
C ILE A 231 -6.86 -13.43 1.07
N PRO A 232 -7.64 -14.49 1.38
CA PRO A 232 -7.13 -15.64 2.10
C PRO A 232 -6.19 -16.46 1.20
N THR A 233 -4.97 -16.70 1.66
CA THR A 233 -3.94 -17.43 0.89
C THR A 233 -4.29 -18.90 0.69
N ALA A 234 -5.04 -19.50 1.62
CA ALA A 234 -5.53 -20.88 1.52
C ALA A 234 -6.45 -21.13 0.30
N LYS A 235 -7.01 -20.08 -0.30
CA LYS A 235 -7.82 -20.19 -1.52
C LYS A 235 -7.00 -20.01 -2.80
N LEU A 236 -5.73 -19.60 -2.70
CA LEU A 236 -4.86 -19.38 -3.84
C LEU A 236 -4.27 -20.69 -4.35
N ASN A 237 -4.13 -20.77 -5.67
CA ASN A 237 -3.60 -21.89 -6.43
C ASN A 237 -2.29 -21.47 -7.08
N GLY A 238 -1.19 -21.55 -6.33
CA GLY A 238 0.15 -21.20 -6.80
C GLY A 238 0.28 -19.73 -7.24
N ASP A 239 1.11 -19.49 -8.25
CA ASP A 239 1.51 -18.14 -8.70
C ASP A 239 0.62 -17.57 -9.82
N GLN A 240 -0.59 -18.12 -10.01
CA GLN A 240 -1.54 -17.59 -10.99
C GLN A 240 -1.89 -16.13 -10.64
N PRO A 241 -2.05 -15.25 -11.66
CA PRO A 241 -2.30 -13.83 -11.43
C PRO A 241 -3.65 -13.62 -10.73
N LEU A 242 -3.68 -12.61 -9.85
CA LEU A 242 -4.89 -12.18 -9.18
C LEU A 242 -5.49 -11.00 -9.94
N THR A 243 -6.81 -11.03 -10.15
CA THR A 243 -7.55 -9.97 -10.82
C THR A 243 -8.65 -9.48 -9.91
N LEU A 244 -8.83 -8.16 -9.81
CA LEU A 244 -9.95 -7.53 -9.12
C LEU A 244 -10.90 -6.94 -10.15
N GLU A 245 -12.19 -7.27 -10.01
CA GLU A 245 -13.28 -6.63 -10.72
C GLU A 245 -14.11 -5.80 -9.73
N LEU A 246 -14.35 -4.54 -10.04
CA LEU A 246 -15.36 -3.68 -9.40
C LEU A 246 -16.53 -3.50 -10.35
N PHE A 247 -17.77 -3.55 -9.85
CA PHE A 247 -18.96 -3.47 -10.71
C PHE A 247 -20.19 -3.01 -9.93
N SER A 248 -21.21 -2.55 -10.65
CA SER A 248 -22.57 -2.37 -10.12
C SER A 248 -23.44 -3.57 -10.47
N LEU A 249 -24.49 -3.78 -9.70
CA LEU A 249 -25.55 -4.71 -10.06
C LEU A 249 -26.70 -3.92 -10.67
N ASP A 250 -27.12 -4.33 -11.86
CA ASP A 250 -28.37 -3.87 -12.45
C ASP A 250 -29.53 -4.27 -11.52
N GLN A 251 -30.40 -3.32 -11.20
CA GLN A 251 -31.44 -3.51 -10.17
C GLN A 251 -32.58 -4.42 -10.63
N GLU A 252 -32.76 -4.57 -11.95
CA GLU A 252 -33.83 -5.38 -12.53
C GLU A 252 -33.37 -6.82 -12.77
N SER A 253 -32.22 -6.99 -13.41
CA SER A 253 -31.68 -8.30 -13.79
C SER A 253 -30.75 -8.93 -12.75
N GLY A 254 -30.16 -8.11 -11.86
CA GLY A 254 -29.09 -8.54 -10.97
C GLY A 254 -27.77 -8.82 -11.70
N GLU A 255 -27.64 -8.43 -12.97
CA GLU A 255 -26.42 -8.62 -13.74
C GLU A 255 -25.34 -7.61 -13.34
N ALA A 256 -24.08 -8.04 -13.41
CA ALA A 256 -22.95 -7.16 -13.19
C ALA A 256 -22.73 -6.24 -14.40
N VAL A 257 -22.85 -4.93 -14.18
CA VAL A 257 -22.64 -3.87 -15.18
C VAL A 257 -21.50 -2.93 -14.74
N ASP A 258 -21.05 -2.05 -15.65
CA ASP A 258 -19.97 -1.09 -15.43
C ASP A 258 -18.65 -1.68 -14.89
N LYS A 259 -18.32 -2.89 -15.34
CA LYS A 259 -17.17 -3.64 -14.84
C LYS A 259 -15.87 -2.86 -15.05
N LEU A 260 -15.09 -2.73 -13.98
CA LEU A 260 -13.72 -2.25 -13.99
C LEU A 260 -12.80 -3.36 -13.51
N THR A 261 -11.91 -3.82 -14.38
CA THR A 261 -11.01 -4.94 -14.11
C THR A 261 -9.56 -4.46 -14.07
N PHE A 262 -8.77 -4.95 -13.11
CA PHE A 262 -7.32 -4.73 -13.09
C PHE A 262 -6.57 -5.79 -12.28
N ASP A 263 -5.29 -5.95 -12.62
CA ASP A 263 -4.42 -6.95 -12.01
C ASP A 263 -3.91 -6.51 -10.63
N LEU A 264 -3.89 -7.47 -9.71
CA LEU A 264 -3.29 -7.34 -8.39
C LEU A 264 -1.91 -8.01 -8.42
N ALA A 265 -0.85 -7.20 -8.35
CA ALA A 265 0.53 -7.67 -8.19
C ALA A 265 0.92 -7.94 -6.71
#